data_AF-A0A9P6ZIJ4-F1
#
_entry.id   AF-A0A9P6ZIJ4-F1
#
_cell.length_a   1.000
_cell.length_b   1.000
_cell.length_c   1.000
_cell.angle_alpha   90.00
_cell.angle_beta   90.00
_cell.angle_gamma   90.00
#
_symmetry.space_group_name_H-M   'P 1'
#
loop_
_entity.id
_entity.type
_entity.pdbx_description
1 polymer ?
#
loop_
_entity_poly.entity_id
_entity_poly.type
_entity_poly.pdbx_seq_one_letter_code
_entity_poly.pdbx_strand_id
1 'polypeptide(L)'
;MVGAFHGHAHNRKCQLDWHPMYIPGTGHSEGEGCEHIFSASNALARGTRHASKFHRHQNIEQHFAFWNDDKYAALSGFMWNHYREALKSIQMLTVELSAIKAELNITDDDFPQYLLQERAYLDSLKQPPARDKISIRYVEVLDELDERRTEWNSARKLANNALTEIAAGSLEQINKALAQARIRVDSSYAKLQHAEVLVAHIESQLAVEARWEIGGNEYNQFKMEAHLGKYHTALDDLECLVVMRLFELSKVSLSGTGESLSSAISSSLLINFCRVQATSTDRQGFATVFGGHSKFN
;
A
#
# COMPACT_ATOMS: atom_id res chain seq x y z
N MET A 1 -8.04 -19.84 -1.98
CA MET A 1 -7.71 -19.17 -3.24
C MET A 1 -8.61 -17.95 -3.36
N VAL A 2 -8.04 -16.80 -3.69
CA VAL A 2 -8.80 -15.56 -3.99
C VAL A 2 -8.86 -15.44 -5.51
N GLY A 3 -9.95 -14.93 -6.08
CA GLY A 3 -10.01 -14.68 -7.52
C GLY A 3 -8.92 -13.71 -7.99
N ALA A 4 -8.43 -13.85 -9.22
CA ALA A 4 -7.26 -13.14 -9.74
C ALA A 4 -7.46 -11.61 -9.78
N PHE A 5 -8.70 -11.14 -9.90
CA PHE A 5 -9.02 -9.70 -9.84
C PHE A 5 -8.83 -9.15 -8.43
N HIS A 6 -9.28 -9.89 -7.43
CA HIS A 6 -9.20 -9.46 -6.04
C HIS A 6 -7.84 -9.75 -5.41
N GLY A 7 -7.17 -10.80 -5.86
CA GLY A 7 -5.93 -11.27 -5.27
C GLY A 7 -4.86 -10.19 -5.20
N HIS A 8 -4.70 -9.38 -6.24
CA HIS A 8 -3.74 -8.27 -6.27
C HIS A 8 -4.05 -7.12 -5.30
N ALA A 9 -5.30 -6.99 -4.83
CA ALA A 9 -5.68 -5.99 -3.84
C ALA A 9 -5.33 -6.40 -2.40
N HIS A 10 -4.92 -7.64 -2.18
CA HIS A 10 -4.42 -8.08 -0.88
C HIS A 10 -2.94 -7.74 -0.71
N ASN A 11 -2.47 -7.67 0.54
CA ASN A 11 -1.05 -7.52 0.83
C ASN A 11 -0.22 -8.64 0.18
N ARG A 12 1.04 -8.34 -0.15
CA ARG A 12 1.92 -9.25 -0.90
C ARG A 12 2.05 -10.64 -0.27
N LYS A 13 2.10 -10.74 1.06
CA LYS A 13 2.16 -12.03 1.76
C LYS A 13 0.92 -12.90 1.48
N CYS A 14 -0.27 -12.31 1.55
CA CYS A 14 -1.51 -13.00 1.19
C CYS A 14 -1.52 -13.44 -0.28
N GLN A 15 -0.98 -12.62 -1.18
CA GLN A 15 -0.84 -12.98 -2.60
C GLN A 15 -0.01 -14.25 -2.78
N LEU A 16 1.15 -14.35 -2.13
CA LEU A 16 2.03 -15.52 -2.22
C LEU A 16 1.37 -16.83 -1.77
N ASP A 17 0.39 -16.77 -0.86
CA ASP A 17 -0.33 -17.94 -0.37
C ASP A 17 -1.57 -18.28 -1.18
N TRP A 18 -2.27 -17.26 -1.70
CA TRP A 18 -3.66 -17.44 -2.14
C TRP A 18 -3.96 -16.94 -3.55
N HIS A 19 -3.03 -16.23 -4.19
CA HIS A 19 -3.23 -15.75 -5.55
C HIS A 19 -3.12 -16.90 -6.56
N PRO A 20 -4.05 -17.03 -7.53
CA PRO A 20 -4.10 -18.10 -8.53
C PRO A 20 -2.78 -18.39 -9.24
N MET A 21 -2.01 -17.33 -9.52
CA MET A 21 -0.68 -17.40 -10.16
C MET A 21 0.34 -18.26 -9.39
N TYR A 22 0.26 -18.29 -8.06
CA TYR A 22 1.22 -19.03 -7.22
C TYR A 22 0.68 -20.37 -6.72
N ILE A 23 -0.55 -20.75 -7.12
CA ILE A 23 -1.17 -22.02 -6.75
C ILE A 23 -1.03 -22.99 -7.91
N PRO A 24 -0.25 -24.08 -7.77
CA PRO A 24 -0.12 -25.10 -8.80
C PRO A 24 -1.48 -25.71 -9.17
N GLY A 25 -1.73 -25.84 -10.47
CA GLY A 25 -2.96 -26.47 -10.99
C GLY A 25 -4.11 -25.49 -11.29
N THR A 26 -3.98 -24.20 -10.95
CA THR A 26 -5.02 -23.21 -11.27
C THR A 26 -5.14 -22.90 -12.78
N GLY A 27 -4.06 -23.12 -13.53
CA GLY A 27 -4.01 -22.86 -14.96
C GLY A 27 -4.33 -21.40 -15.31
N HIS A 28 -5.12 -21.19 -16.37
CA HIS A 28 -5.60 -19.86 -16.77
C HIS A 28 -6.96 -19.51 -16.12
N SER A 29 -7.33 -20.17 -15.01
CA SER A 29 -8.57 -19.84 -14.33
C SER A 29 -8.43 -18.52 -13.58
N GLU A 30 -9.40 -17.62 -13.77
CA GLU A 30 -9.48 -16.36 -13.04
C GLU A 30 -9.97 -16.56 -11.59
N GLY A 31 -10.55 -17.72 -11.25
CA GLY A 31 -11.04 -18.00 -9.90
C GLY A 31 -12.31 -17.23 -9.49
N GLU A 32 -12.98 -16.53 -10.42
CA GLU A 32 -14.16 -15.67 -10.19
C GLU A 32 -15.51 -16.36 -10.50
N GLY A 33 -15.56 -17.70 -10.42
CA GLY A 33 -16.73 -18.48 -10.83
C GLY A 33 -18.00 -18.12 -10.05
N CYS A 34 -17.87 -17.87 -8.75
CA CYS A 34 -18.98 -17.49 -7.87
C CYS A 34 -19.53 -16.11 -8.22
N GLU A 35 -18.64 -15.18 -8.54
CA GLU A 35 -18.93 -13.79 -8.89
C GLU A 35 -19.70 -13.73 -10.21
N HIS A 36 -19.36 -14.57 -11.18
CA HIS A 36 -20.15 -14.71 -12.41
C HIS A 36 -21.57 -15.22 -12.15
N ILE A 37 -21.74 -16.20 -11.24
CA ILE A 37 -23.04 -16.73 -10.84
C ILE A 37 -23.87 -15.65 -10.13
N PHE A 38 -23.27 -14.93 -9.18
CA PHE A 38 -23.94 -13.84 -8.46
C PHE A 38 -24.33 -12.72 -9.40
N SER A 39 -23.46 -12.34 -10.32
CA SER A 39 -23.75 -11.33 -11.33
C SER A 39 -24.96 -11.72 -12.19
N ALA A 40 -25.00 -12.96 -12.69
CA ALA A 40 -26.13 -13.47 -13.46
C ALA A 40 -27.44 -13.44 -12.65
N SER A 41 -27.37 -13.78 -11.36
CA SER A 41 -28.54 -13.81 -10.48
C SER A 41 -29.20 -12.44 -10.28
N ASN A 42 -28.48 -11.33 -10.52
CA ASN A 42 -29.06 -9.99 -10.45
C ASN A 42 -30.24 -9.79 -11.42
N ALA A 43 -30.29 -10.54 -12.52
CA ALA A 43 -31.42 -10.53 -13.46
C ALA A 43 -32.75 -10.92 -12.79
N LEU A 44 -32.70 -11.74 -11.73
CA LEU A 44 -33.88 -12.18 -10.98
C LEU A 44 -34.48 -11.08 -10.08
N ALA A 45 -33.70 -10.06 -9.72
CA ALA A 45 -34.10 -9.09 -8.69
C ALA A 45 -35.42 -8.38 -9.00
N ARG A 46 -35.62 -7.95 -10.25
CA ARG A 46 -36.84 -7.23 -10.66
C ARG A 46 -38.08 -8.13 -10.64
N GLY A 47 -37.96 -9.35 -11.16
CA GLY A 47 -39.08 -10.30 -11.27
C GLY A 47 -39.47 -10.94 -9.93
N THR A 48 -38.52 -11.06 -9.00
CA THR A 48 -38.76 -11.73 -7.71
C THR A 48 -39.23 -10.77 -6.61
N ARG A 49 -38.97 -9.45 -6.72
CA ARG A 49 -39.27 -8.45 -5.68
C ARG A 49 -40.71 -8.49 -5.15
N HIS A 50 -41.68 -8.64 -6.05
CA HIS A 50 -43.11 -8.64 -5.72
C HIS A 50 -43.79 -10.00 -5.93
N ALA A 51 -43.00 -11.03 -6.26
CA ALA A 51 -43.53 -12.37 -6.48
C ALA A 51 -43.87 -13.08 -5.16
N SER A 52 -44.89 -13.94 -5.20
CA SER A 52 -45.18 -14.84 -4.08
C SER A 52 -44.02 -15.81 -3.84
N LYS A 53 -43.95 -16.43 -2.66
CA LYS A 53 -42.88 -17.39 -2.33
C LYS A 53 -42.73 -18.50 -3.38
N PHE A 54 -43.84 -19.04 -3.87
CA PHE A 54 -43.87 -20.06 -4.91
C PHE A 54 -43.22 -19.57 -6.21
N HIS A 55 -43.70 -18.44 -6.76
CA HIS A 55 -43.17 -17.90 -8.01
C HIS A 55 -41.71 -17.42 -7.90
N ARG A 56 -41.28 -16.97 -6.71
CA ARG A 56 -39.87 -16.66 -6.46
C ARG A 56 -39.00 -17.89 -6.61
N HIS A 57 -39.36 -19.01 -5.97
CA HIS A 57 -38.59 -20.25 -6.07
C HIS A 57 -38.58 -20.77 -7.52
N GLN A 58 -39.73 -20.77 -8.18
CA GLN A 58 -39.84 -21.19 -9.58
C GLN A 58 -38.94 -20.37 -10.50
N ASN A 59 -38.95 -19.03 -10.37
CA ASN A 59 -38.10 -18.16 -11.18
C ASN A 59 -36.60 -18.39 -10.93
N ILE A 60 -36.20 -18.58 -9.66
CA ILE A 60 -34.81 -18.88 -9.30
C ILE A 60 -34.37 -20.21 -9.93
N GLU A 61 -35.18 -21.25 -9.79
CA GLU A 61 -34.90 -22.59 -10.32
C GLU A 61 -34.77 -22.57 -11.85
N GLN A 62 -35.73 -21.95 -12.55
CA GLN A 62 -35.71 -21.84 -14.00
C GLN A 62 -34.50 -21.04 -14.50
N HIS A 63 -34.15 -19.95 -13.81
CA HIS A 63 -32.99 -19.16 -14.19
C HIS A 63 -31.69 -19.95 -14.09
N PHE A 64 -31.46 -20.69 -13.00
CA PHE A 64 -30.24 -21.47 -12.85
C PHE A 64 -30.22 -22.73 -13.73
N ALA A 65 -31.37 -23.34 -14.02
CA ALA A 65 -31.47 -24.42 -14.99
C ALA A 65 -31.04 -23.93 -16.39
N PHE A 66 -31.61 -22.81 -16.85
CA PHE A 66 -31.25 -22.21 -18.13
C PHE A 66 -29.77 -21.76 -18.16
N TRP A 67 -29.30 -21.11 -17.10
CA TRP A 67 -27.89 -20.71 -16.99
C TRP A 67 -26.96 -21.92 -17.10
N ASN A 68 -27.31 -23.04 -16.46
CA ASN A 68 -26.51 -24.27 -16.54
C ASN A 68 -26.47 -24.85 -17.96
N ASP A 69 -27.60 -24.86 -18.67
CA ASP A 69 -27.67 -25.32 -20.05
C ASP A 69 -26.81 -24.43 -20.98
N ASP A 70 -26.89 -23.10 -20.82
CA ASP A 70 -26.05 -22.14 -21.56
C ASP A 70 -24.56 -22.37 -21.29
N LYS A 71 -24.17 -22.57 -20.02
CA LYS A 71 -22.77 -22.85 -19.66
C LYS A 71 -22.29 -24.18 -20.18
N TYR A 72 -23.13 -25.21 -20.14
CA TYR A 72 -22.80 -26.52 -20.68
C TYR A 72 -22.60 -26.45 -22.20
N ALA A 73 -23.49 -25.75 -22.91
CA ALA A 73 -23.36 -25.53 -24.35
C ALA A 73 -22.08 -24.76 -24.73
N ALA A 74 -21.68 -23.77 -23.91
CA ALA A 74 -20.47 -22.98 -24.13
C ALA A 74 -19.17 -23.67 -23.68
N LEU A 75 -19.25 -24.77 -22.91
CA LEU A 75 -18.12 -25.36 -22.20
C LEU A 75 -17.00 -25.83 -23.14
N SER A 76 -17.36 -26.48 -24.24
CA SER A 76 -16.38 -27.02 -25.19
C SER A 76 -15.61 -25.92 -25.90
N GLY A 77 -16.29 -24.85 -26.32
CA GLY A 77 -15.67 -23.66 -26.91
C GLY A 77 -14.75 -22.95 -25.92
N PHE A 78 -15.20 -22.80 -24.67
CA PHE A 78 -14.40 -22.25 -23.58
C PHE A 78 -13.10 -23.05 -23.38
N MET A 79 -13.19 -24.37 -23.22
CA MET A 79 -12.01 -25.23 -23.04
C MET A 79 -11.06 -25.17 -24.24
N TRP A 80 -11.60 -25.20 -25.46
CA TRP A 80 -10.78 -25.16 -26.68
C TRP A 80 -10.04 -23.83 -26.85
N ASN A 81 -10.71 -22.70 -26.58
CA ASN A 81 -10.08 -21.38 -26.63
C ASN A 81 -8.94 -21.28 -25.61
N HIS A 82 -9.20 -21.61 -24.34
CA HIS A 82 -8.19 -21.56 -23.29
C HIS A 82 -7.01 -22.50 -23.55
N TYR A 83 -7.26 -23.67 -24.15
CA TYR A 83 -6.18 -24.56 -24.56
C TYR A 83 -5.30 -23.93 -25.64
N ARG A 84 -5.89 -23.30 -26.66
CA ARG A 84 -5.14 -22.60 -27.72
C ARG A 84 -4.36 -21.41 -27.19
N GLU A 85 -4.96 -20.62 -26.30
CA GLU A 85 -4.28 -19.52 -25.62
C GLU A 85 -3.08 -20.02 -24.84
N ALA A 86 -3.23 -21.10 -24.07
CA ALA A 86 -2.13 -21.69 -23.31
C ALA A 86 -0.97 -22.14 -24.22
N LEU A 87 -1.27 -22.80 -25.35
CA LEU A 87 -0.24 -23.19 -26.32
C LEU A 87 0.49 -21.98 -26.90
N LYS A 88 -0.25 -20.92 -27.24
CA LYS A 88 0.33 -19.67 -27.76
C LYS A 88 1.23 -19.01 -26.71
N SER A 89 0.78 -18.92 -25.46
CA SER A 89 1.55 -18.37 -24.35
C SER A 89 2.82 -19.17 -24.11
N ILE A 90 2.75 -20.51 -24.10
CA ILE A 90 3.94 -21.37 -23.97
C ILE A 90 4.92 -21.08 -25.11
N GLN A 91 4.45 -21.02 -26.35
CA GLN A 91 5.31 -20.79 -27.51
C GLN A 91 6.04 -19.45 -27.42
N MET A 92 5.34 -18.36 -27.09
CA MET A 92 5.92 -17.01 -27.03
C MET A 92 6.81 -16.84 -25.80
N LEU A 93 6.27 -17.15 -24.61
CA LEU A 93 6.95 -16.87 -23.35
C LEU A 93 8.16 -17.77 -23.11
N THR A 94 8.20 -18.99 -23.68
CA THR A 94 9.38 -19.86 -23.53
C THR A 94 10.63 -19.23 -24.15
N VAL A 95 10.49 -18.57 -25.30
CA VAL A 95 11.62 -17.91 -25.99
C VAL A 95 12.07 -16.69 -25.19
N GLU A 96 11.13 -15.85 -24.77
CA GLU A 96 11.42 -14.67 -23.96
C GLU A 96 12.06 -15.04 -22.61
N LEU A 97 11.48 -16.02 -21.91
CA LEU A 97 11.99 -16.50 -20.63
C LEU A 97 13.39 -17.09 -20.79
N SER A 98 13.66 -17.84 -21.86
CA SER A 98 15.01 -18.38 -22.11
C SER A 98 16.05 -17.28 -22.31
N ALA A 99 15.70 -16.20 -23.01
CA ALA A 99 16.59 -15.05 -23.19
C ALA A 99 16.87 -14.34 -21.86
N ILE A 100 15.83 -14.07 -21.07
CA ILE A 100 15.96 -13.42 -19.74
C ILE A 100 16.77 -14.30 -18.79
N LYS A 101 16.53 -15.62 -18.79
CA LYS A 101 17.29 -16.57 -17.97
C LYS A 101 18.78 -16.55 -18.29
N ALA A 102 19.13 -16.48 -19.57
CA ALA A 102 20.52 -16.39 -20.01
C ALA A 102 21.17 -15.04 -19.63
N GLU A 103 20.44 -13.93 -19.79
CA GLU A 103 20.93 -12.59 -19.46
C GLU A 103 21.18 -12.43 -17.95
N LEU A 104 20.25 -12.89 -17.12
CA LEU A 104 20.33 -12.78 -15.67
C LEU A 104 21.10 -13.93 -15.01
N ASN A 105 21.53 -14.93 -15.79
CA ASN A 105 22.18 -16.15 -15.32
C ASN A 105 21.37 -16.88 -14.24
N ILE A 106 20.07 -17.06 -14.49
CA ILE A 106 19.10 -17.72 -13.60
C ILE A 106 18.55 -19.00 -14.23
N THR A 107 18.12 -19.92 -13.38
CA THR A 107 17.62 -21.25 -13.71
C THR A 107 16.16 -21.41 -13.28
N ASP A 108 15.50 -22.51 -13.68
CA ASP A 108 14.11 -22.75 -13.24
C ASP A 108 14.00 -22.99 -11.73
N ASP A 109 15.06 -23.49 -11.10
CA ASP A 109 15.14 -23.72 -9.66
C ASP A 109 15.17 -22.41 -8.85
N ASP A 110 15.53 -21.29 -9.49
CA ASP A 110 15.56 -19.99 -8.84
C ASP A 110 14.15 -19.41 -8.60
N PHE A 111 13.15 -19.73 -9.43
CA PHE A 111 11.80 -19.16 -9.25
C PHE A 111 11.14 -19.57 -7.93
N PRO A 112 11.08 -20.87 -7.56
CA PRO A 112 10.58 -21.26 -6.24
C PRO A 112 11.42 -20.68 -5.11
N GLN A 113 12.74 -20.57 -5.32
CA GLN A 113 13.66 -20.02 -4.32
C GLN A 113 13.40 -18.54 -4.07
N TYR A 114 13.10 -17.74 -5.11
CA TYR A 114 12.72 -16.34 -4.97
C TYR A 114 11.43 -16.19 -4.17
N LEU A 115 10.42 -17.04 -4.41
CA LEU A 115 9.18 -17.02 -3.62
C LEU A 115 9.43 -17.35 -2.14
N LEU A 116 10.33 -18.30 -1.85
CA LEU A 116 10.73 -18.63 -0.49
C LEU A 116 11.50 -17.49 0.18
N GLN A 117 12.44 -16.86 -0.52
CA GLN A 117 13.19 -15.71 -0.04
C GLN A 117 12.29 -14.51 0.21
N GLU A 118 11.37 -14.23 -0.71
CA GLU A 118 10.38 -13.16 -0.56
C GLU A 118 9.50 -13.41 0.65
N ARG A 119 9.02 -14.65 0.84
CA ARG A 119 8.25 -15.03 2.03
C ARG A 119 9.05 -14.84 3.31
N ALA A 120 10.29 -15.34 3.35
CA ALA A 120 11.17 -15.19 4.51
C ALA A 120 11.46 -13.72 4.82
N TYR A 121 11.65 -12.89 3.79
CA TYR A 121 11.79 -11.44 3.93
C TYR A 121 10.52 -10.82 4.54
N LEU A 122 9.34 -11.10 3.97
CA LEU A 122 8.07 -10.59 4.46
C LEU A 122 7.73 -11.09 5.88
N ASP A 123 8.14 -12.31 6.24
CA ASP A 123 8.04 -12.83 7.60
C ASP A 123 9.05 -12.18 8.55
N SER A 124 10.22 -11.82 8.04
CA SER A 124 11.26 -11.11 8.78
C SER A 124 10.98 -9.61 8.94
N LEU A 125 10.03 -9.06 8.18
CA LEU A 125 9.41 -7.75 8.42
C LEU A 125 8.59 -7.85 9.72
N LYS A 126 9.32 -8.01 10.82
CA LYS A 126 8.80 -7.81 12.15
C LYS A 126 8.30 -6.37 12.14
N GLN A 127 7.02 -6.23 12.46
CA GLN A 127 6.53 -4.97 12.99
C GLN A 127 7.57 -4.49 14.01
N PRO A 128 7.98 -3.20 13.96
CA PRO A 128 8.95 -2.69 14.91
C PRO A 128 8.53 -3.15 16.31
N PRO A 129 9.47 -3.66 17.14
CA PRO A 129 9.20 -3.96 18.54
C PRO A 129 8.27 -2.92 19.14
N ALA A 130 7.35 -3.32 20.00
CA ALA A 130 6.34 -2.39 20.55
C ALA A 130 7.00 -1.10 21.11
N ARG A 131 8.20 -1.23 21.66
CA ARG A 131 9.06 -0.11 22.08
C ARG A 131 9.44 0.82 20.93
N ASP A 132 9.94 0.30 19.82
CA ASP A 132 10.39 1.09 18.66
C ASP A 132 9.23 1.85 18.00
N LYS A 133 8.03 1.28 17.99
CA LYS A 133 6.82 2.01 17.56
C LYS A 133 6.54 3.22 18.44
N ILE A 134 6.66 3.05 19.75
CA ILE A 134 6.48 4.14 20.72
C ILE A 134 7.63 5.15 20.58
N SER A 135 8.86 4.72 20.32
CA SER A 135 10.02 5.60 20.06
C SER A 135 9.87 6.42 18.76
N ILE A 136 9.39 5.82 17.68
CA ILE A 136 9.05 6.53 16.43
C ILE A 136 7.98 7.58 16.73
N ARG A 137 6.92 7.20 17.46
CA ARG A 137 5.87 8.14 17.86
C ARG A 137 6.40 9.24 18.77
N TYR A 138 7.33 8.92 19.66
CA TYR A 138 7.96 9.87 20.55
C TYR A 138 8.70 10.95 19.78
N VAL A 139 9.50 10.57 18.77
CA VAL A 139 10.18 11.52 17.87
C VAL A 139 9.19 12.44 17.17
N GLU A 140 8.10 11.92 16.61
CA GLU A 140 7.08 12.75 15.95
C GLU A 140 6.41 13.74 16.91
N VAL A 141 6.18 13.34 18.16
CA VAL A 141 5.59 14.23 19.17
C VAL A 141 6.62 15.25 19.68
N LEU A 142 7.92 14.92 19.70
CA LEU A 142 8.99 15.90 19.97
C LEU A 142 9.08 16.97 18.87
N ASP A 143 8.96 16.58 17.59
CA ASP A 143 8.84 17.54 16.49
C ASP A 143 7.63 18.46 16.69
N GLU A 144 6.47 17.87 17.01
CA GLU A 144 5.24 18.62 17.23
C GLU A 144 5.39 19.60 18.40
N LEU A 145 6.06 19.20 19.48
CA LEU A 145 6.35 20.06 20.62
C LEU A 145 7.21 21.27 20.22
N ASP A 146 8.26 21.06 19.42
CA ASP A 146 9.12 22.14 18.95
C ASP A 146 8.39 23.12 18.03
N GLU A 147 7.58 22.60 17.10
CA GLU A 147 6.69 23.41 16.26
C GLU A 147 5.71 24.25 17.10
N ARG A 148 5.06 23.66 18.12
CA ARG A 148 4.14 24.43 18.97
C ARG A 148 4.88 25.45 19.83
N ARG A 149 6.11 25.15 20.25
CA ARG A 149 6.95 26.09 21.01
C ARG A 149 7.36 27.29 20.15
N THR A 150 7.74 27.06 18.91
CA THR A 150 8.06 28.13 17.95
C THR A 150 6.81 28.95 17.59
N GLU A 151 5.65 28.33 17.37
CA GLU A 151 4.36 29.00 17.15
C GLU A 151 4.01 29.94 18.31
N TRP A 152 4.06 29.43 19.55
CA TRP A 152 3.78 30.24 20.74
C TRP A 152 4.79 31.38 20.93
N ASN A 153 6.08 31.12 20.74
CA ASN A 153 7.11 32.16 20.83
C ASN A 153 6.89 33.27 19.79
N SER A 154 6.50 32.91 18.58
CA SER A 154 6.16 33.85 17.51
C SER A 154 4.90 34.66 17.87
N ALA A 155 3.83 34.01 18.32
CA ALA A 155 2.60 34.68 18.75
C ALA A 155 2.86 35.65 19.91
N ARG A 156 3.66 35.24 20.89
CA ARG A 156 4.06 36.06 22.04
C ARG A 156 4.90 37.26 21.60
N LYS A 157 5.85 37.08 20.68
CA LYS A 157 6.65 38.17 20.13
C LYS A 157 5.79 39.18 19.37
N LEU A 158 4.85 38.71 18.55
CA LEU A 158 3.90 39.57 17.83
C LEU A 158 3.00 40.35 18.79
N ALA A 159 2.50 39.72 19.85
CA ALA A 159 1.70 40.38 20.87
C ALA A 159 2.49 41.45 21.63
N ASN A 160 3.74 41.16 22.00
CA ASN A 160 4.62 42.14 22.65
C ASN A 160 4.91 43.33 21.74
N ASN A 161 5.21 43.09 20.46
CA ASN A 161 5.43 44.15 19.49
C ASN A 161 4.20 45.05 19.34
N ALA A 162 2.99 44.46 19.27
CA ALA A 162 1.73 45.20 19.19
C ALA A 162 1.43 46.06 20.45
N LEU A 163 2.02 45.72 21.60
CA LEU A 163 1.92 46.50 22.83
C LEU A 163 2.96 47.62 22.92
N THR A 164 4.11 47.48 22.26
CA THR A 164 5.22 48.45 22.30
C THR A 164 5.25 49.43 21.14
N GLU A 165 4.68 49.09 19.98
CA GLU A 165 4.59 50.01 18.85
C GLU A 165 3.52 51.10 19.09
N ILE A 166 3.83 52.35 18.75
CA ILE A 166 2.87 53.46 18.79
C ILE A 166 1.80 53.16 17.73
N ALA A 167 0.66 52.66 18.17
CA ALA A 167 -0.38 52.18 17.26
C ALA A 167 -0.98 53.35 16.45
N ALA A 168 -0.72 53.37 15.14
CA ALA A 168 -1.36 54.29 14.21
C ALA A 168 -2.70 53.69 13.75
N GLY A 169 -3.83 54.26 14.21
CA GLY A 169 -5.17 53.80 13.84
C GLY A 169 -6.25 54.29 14.79
N SER A 170 -7.52 53.96 14.52
CA SER A 170 -8.62 54.25 15.44
C SER A 170 -8.55 53.36 16.70
N LEU A 171 -9.06 53.85 17.83
CA LEU A 171 -9.09 53.10 19.10
C LEU A 171 -9.72 51.70 18.95
N GLU A 172 -10.72 51.57 18.08
CA GLU A 172 -11.41 50.31 17.79
C GLU A 172 -10.52 49.31 17.04
N GLN A 173 -9.72 49.78 16.08
CA GLN A 173 -8.76 48.95 15.35
C GLN A 173 -7.66 48.42 16.29
N ILE A 174 -7.21 49.27 17.22
CA ILE A 174 -6.20 48.92 18.23
C ILE A 174 -6.74 47.85 19.18
N ASN A 175 -7.94 48.06 19.73
CA ASN A 175 -8.59 47.09 20.62
C ASN A 175 -8.83 45.73 19.94
N LYS A 176 -9.25 45.73 18.67
CA LYS A 176 -9.45 44.52 17.89
C LYS A 176 -8.14 43.77 17.64
N ALA A 177 -7.06 44.48 17.30
CA ALA A 177 -5.74 43.90 17.11
C ALA A 177 -5.18 43.28 18.41
N LEU A 178 -5.33 43.97 19.54
CA LEU A 178 -4.91 43.47 20.85
C LEU A 178 -5.72 42.23 21.29
N ALA A 179 -7.03 42.25 21.09
CA ALA A 179 -7.88 41.09 21.37
C ALA A 179 -7.48 39.87 20.53
N GLN A 180 -7.21 40.06 19.23
CA GLN A 180 -6.74 39.00 18.34
C GLN A 180 -5.36 38.47 18.74
N ALA A 181 -4.42 39.35 19.10
CA ALA A 181 -3.10 38.96 19.57
C ALA A 181 -3.19 38.11 20.85
N ARG A 182 -4.03 38.52 21.81
CA ARG A 182 -4.28 37.76 23.04
C ARG A 182 -4.86 36.38 22.76
N ILE A 183 -5.91 36.30 21.93
CA ILE A 183 -6.52 35.01 21.55
C ILE A 183 -5.49 34.09 20.90
N ARG A 184 -4.62 34.61 20.03
CA ARG A 184 -3.55 33.82 19.39
C ARG A 184 -2.52 33.31 20.39
N VAL A 185 -2.10 34.12 21.36
CA VAL A 185 -1.18 33.69 22.43
C VAL A 185 -1.83 32.62 23.30
N ASP A 186 -3.07 32.83 23.75
CA ASP A 186 -3.79 31.88 24.60
C ASP A 186 -4.03 30.55 23.86
N SER A 187 -4.44 30.63 22.58
CA SER A 187 -4.66 29.46 21.73
C SER A 187 -3.37 28.66 21.47
N SER A 188 -2.28 29.34 21.08
CA SER A 188 -0.99 28.68 20.84
C SER A 188 -0.39 28.10 22.13
N TYR A 189 -0.59 28.76 23.27
CA TYR A 189 -0.17 28.24 24.57
C TYR A 189 -0.94 26.97 24.96
N ALA A 190 -2.26 26.93 24.74
CA ALA A 190 -3.06 25.74 24.99
C ALA A 190 -2.60 24.54 24.13
N LYS A 191 -2.25 24.77 22.86
CA LYS A 191 -1.66 23.74 21.99
C LYS A 191 -0.31 23.26 22.52
N LEU A 192 0.55 24.17 22.98
CA LEU A 192 1.86 23.85 23.56
C LEU A 192 1.70 22.98 24.81
N GLN A 193 0.78 23.33 25.71
CA GLN A 193 0.50 22.53 26.91
C GLN A 193 0.01 21.12 26.55
N HIS A 194 -0.88 21.00 25.55
CA HIS A 194 -1.34 19.69 25.09
C HIS A 194 -0.18 18.84 24.53
N ALA A 195 0.71 19.44 23.72
CA ALA A 195 1.90 18.77 23.23
C ALA A 195 2.83 18.33 24.37
N GLU A 196 3.07 19.19 25.38
CA GLU A 196 3.90 18.85 26.55
C GLU A 196 3.33 17.67 27.35
N VAL A 197 2.00 17.61 27.55
CA VAL A 197 1.33 16.49 28.21
C VAL A 197 1.47 15.19 27.41
N LEU A 198 1.33 15.25 26.09
CA LEU A 198 1.48 14.09 25.22
C LEU A 198 2.91 13.55 25.24
N VAL A 199 3.91 14.43 25.20
CA VAL A 199 5.33 14.07 25.36
C VAL A 199 5.56 13.38 26.70
N ALA A 200 5.11 13.97 27.80
CA ALA A 200 5.28 13.41 29.15
C ALA A 200 4.61 12.03 29.30
N HIS A 201 3.45 11.84 28.65
CA HIS A 201 2.77 10.54 28.64
C HIS A 201 3.61 9.46 27.94
N ILE A 202 4.21 9.80 26.78
CA ILE A 202 5.04 8.86 26.02
C ILE A 202 6.38 8.61 26.73
N GLU A 203 6.97 9.63 27.37
CA GLU A 203 8.18 9.49 28.20
C GLU A 203 7.97 8.50 29.34
N SER A 204 6.79 8.54 29.99
CA SER A 204 6.39 7.57 31.01
C SER A 204 6.27 6.14 30.45
N GLN A 205 5.72 5.98 29.24
CA GLN A 205 5.62 4.66 28.59
C GLN A 205 6.98 4.08 28.21
N LEU A 206 7.93 4.92 27.77
CA LEU A 206 9.29 4.50 27.39
C LEU A 206 10.26 4.39 28.57
N ALA A 207 9.85 4.84 29.75
CA ALA A 207 10.68 4.99 30.95
C ALA A 207 11.97 5.78 30.66
N VAL A 208 11.81 6.93 30.00
CA VAL A 208 12.92 7.83 29.65
C VAL A 208 13.20 8.76 30.82
N GLU A 209 14.43 8.75 31.34
CA GLU A 209 14.83 9.60 32.47
C GLU A 209 15.05 11.06 32.06
N ALA A 210 15.55 11.28 30.84
CA ALA A 210 15.82 12.61 30.29
C ALA A 210 15.29 12.71 28.85
N ARG A 211 14.53 13.77 28.57
CA ARG A 211 13.95 14.04 27.24
C ARG A 211 15.03 14.01 26.17
N TRP A 212 14.74 13.36 25.04
CA TRP A 212 15.66 13.33 23.91
C TRP A 212 15.81 14.72 23.30
N GLU A 213 17.06 15.11 23.06
CA GLU A 213 17.37 16.35 22.37
C GLU A 213 17.13 16.20 20.87
N ILE A 214 16.56 17.23 20.24
CA ILE A 214 16.38 17.27 18.79
C ILE A 214 17.76 17.28 18.14
N GLY A 215 18.02 16.29 17.29
CA GLY A 215 19.33 16.07 16.68
C GLY A 215 20.28 15.19 17.49
N GLY A 216 19.86 14.69 18.66
CA GLY A 216 20.58 13.66 19.42
C GLY A 216 20.62 12.30 18.71
N ASN A 217 21.43 11.37 19.19
CA ASN A 217 21.65 10.07 18.55
C ASN A 217 20.35 9.22 18.51
N GLU A 218 19.68 9.08 19.64
CA GLU A 218 18.44 8.31 19.80
C GLU A 218 17.32 8.92 18.95
N TYR A 219 17.21 10.26 19.01
CA TYR A 219 16.26 11.01 18.18
C TYR A 219 16.51 10.76 16.68
N ASN A 220 17.75 10.92 16.21
CA ASN A 220 18.08 10.76 14.79
C ASN A 220 17.85 9.33 14.28
N GLN A 221 18.14 8.32 15.11
CA GLN A 221 17.88 6.93 14.77
C GLN A 221 16.39 6.72 14.47
N PHE A 222 15.52 7.03 15.43
CA PHE A 222 14.08 6.79 15.28
C PHE A 222 13.42 7.78 14.30
N LYS A 223 14.01 8.97 14.10
CA LYS A 223 13.62 9.89 13.02
C LYS A 223 13.86 9.27 11.65
N MET A 224 15.02 8.63 11.45
CA MET A 224 15.32 7.94 10.19
C MET A 224 14.41 6.74 9.97
N GLU A 225 14.12 5.96 11.03
CA GLU A 225 13.15 4.86 10.97
C GLU A 225 11.73 5.36 10.61
N ALA A 226 11.30 6.49 11.19
CA ALA A 226 10.02 7.12 10.87
C ALA A 226 9.94 7.53 9.38
N HIS A 227 11.01 8.13 8.85
CA HIS A 227 11.11 8.50 7.44
C HIS A 227 11.08 7.29 6.53
N LEU A 228 11.80 6.22 6.87
CA LEU A 228 11.81 4.99 6.10
C LEU A 228 10.42 4.33 6.10
N GLY A 229 9.72 4.34 7.24
CA GLY A 229 8.34 3.89 7.34
C GLY A 229 7.40 4.64 6.40
N LYS A 230 7.46 5.98 6.40
CA LYS A 230 6.67 6.84 5.49
C LYS A 230 7.00 6.56 4.02
N TYR A 231 8.28 6.36 3.70
CA TYR A 231 8.72 6.01 2.35
C TYR A 231 8.14 4.66 1.90
N HIS A 232 8.22 3.62 2.74
CA HIS A 232 7.65 2.31 2.41
C HIS A 232 6.14 2.38 2.23
N THR A 233 5.40 3.07 3.10
CA THR A 233 3.95 3.26 2.93
C THR A 233 3.63 3.98 1.62
N ALA A 234 4.35 5.05 1.29
CA ALA A 234 4.15 5.75 0.01
C ALA A 234 4.48 4.87 -1.20
N LEU A 235 5.47 3.98 -1.08
CA LEU A 235 5.83 3.02 -2.12
C LEU A 235 4.73 1.96 -2.30
N ASP A 236 4.21 1.39 -1.21
CA ASP A 236 3.10 0.43 -1.21
C ASP A 236 1.84 1.06 -1.83
N ASP A 237 1.53 2.31 -1.47
CA ASP A 237 0.41 3.05 -2.04
C ASP A 237 0.58 3.29 -3.54
N LEU A 238 1.79 3.66 -3.98
CA LEU A 238 2.10 3.85 -5.39
C LEU A 238 1.95 2.55 -6.18
N GLU A 239 2.45 1.43 -5.65
CA GLU A 239 2.30 0.11 -6.25
C GLU A 239 0.82 -0.24 -6.42
N CYS A 240 0.03 -0.07 -5.36
CA CYS A 240 -1.41 -0.29 -5.39
C CYS A 240 -2.09 0.56 -6.46
N LEU A 241 -1.78 1.86 -6.53
CA LEU A 241 -2.33 2.77 -7.54
C LEU A 241 -1.96 2.38 -8.97
N VAL A 242 -0.72 1.94 -9.21
CA VAL A 242 -0.28 1.47 -10.54
C VAL A 242 -1.04 0.21 -10.93
N VAL A 243 -1.16 -0.75 -10.03
CA VAL A 243 -1.91 -2.00 -10.26
C VAL A 243 -3.38 -1.68 -10.54
N MET A 244 -4.02 -0.85 -9.71
CA MET A 244 -5.38 -0.37 -9.94
C MET A 244 -5.51 0.30 -11.31
N ARG A 245 -4.56 1.16 -11.69
CA ARG A 245 -4.58 1.84 -12.98
C ARG A 245 -4.46 0.86 -14.16
N LEU A 246 -3.62 -0.17 -14.05
CA LEU A 246 -3.53 -1.23 -15.06
C LEU A 246 -4.86 -1.97 -15.20
N PHE A 247 -5.57 -2.23 -14.10
CA PHE A 247 -6.91 -2.81 -14.12
C PHE A 247 -8.00 -1.87 -14.65
N GLU A 248 -7.90 -0.56 -14.44
CA GLU A 248 -8.80 0.40 -15.07
C GLU A 248 -8.60 0.45 -16.57
N LEU A 249 -7.34 0.50 -17.01
CA LEU A 249 -6.99 0.50 -18.43
C LEU A 249 -7.46 -0.81 -19.10
N SER A 250 -7.36 -1.94 -18.39
CA SER A 250 -7.89 -3.20 -18.89
C SER A 250 -9.41 -3.18 -19.06
N LYS A 251 -10.14 -2.60 -18.10
CA LYS A 251 -11.61 -2.39 -18.19
C LYS A 251 -12.01 -1.44 -19.32
N VAL A 252 -11.23 -0.40 -19.60
CA VAL A 252 -11.50 0.51 -20.72
C VAL A 252 -11.24 -0.18 -22.07
N SER A 253 -10.22 -1.03 -22.18
CA SER A 253 -9.99 -1.86 -23.38
C SER A 253 -10.97 -3.03 -23.55
N LEU A 254 -11.65 -3.45 -22.47
CA LEU A 254 -12.72 -4.46 -22.49
C LEU A 254 -14.02 -3.96 -23.14
N SER A 255 -14.08 -2.68 -23.55
CA SER A 255 -15.18 -2.16 -24.38
C SER A 255 -15.17 -2.64 -25.84
N GLY A 256 -14.43 -3.72 -26.17
CA GLY A 256 -14.57 -4.33 -27.50
C GLY A 256 -13.72 -5.54 -27.90
N THR A 257 -12.71 -6.00 -27.15
CA THR A 257 -11.93 -7.19 -27.57
C THR A 257 -11.39 -7.99 -26.38
N GLY A 258 -11.95 -9.18 -26.17
CA GLY A 258 -11.32 -10.22 -25.35
C GLY A 258 -10.14 -10.84 -26.09
N GLU A 259 -9.25 -11.51 -25.34
CA GLU A 259 -8.08 -12.30 -25.79
C GLU A 259 -6.69 -11.62 -25.82
N SER A 260 -6.53 -10.28 -25.75
CA SER A 260 -5.17 -9.66 -25.83
C SER A 260 -4.54 -9.22 -24.50
N LEU A 261 -5.28 -9.25 -23.37
CA LEU A 261 -4.85 -8.58 -22.14
C LEU A 261 -4.25 -9.46 -21.04
N SER A 262 -4.52 -10.77 -21.01
CA SER A 262 -3.85 -11.67 -20.05
C SER A 262 -2.34 -11.71 -20.28
N SER A 263 -1.91 -11.65 -21.55
CA SER A 263 -0.50 -11.53 -21.92
C SER A 263 0.11 -10.18 -21.54
N ALA A 264 -0.63 -9.07 -21.68
CA ALA A 264 -0.14 -7.73 -21.37
C ALA A 264 0.05 -7.52 -19.86
N ILE A 265 -0.82 -8.10 -19.03
CA ILE A 265 -0.70 -8.09 -17.56
C ILE A 265 0.51 -8.95 -17.12
N SER A 266 0.71 -10.12 -17.73
CA SER A 266 1.89 -10.97 -17.46
C SER A 266 3.22 -10.29 -17.82
N SER A 267 3.33 -9.70 -19.03
CA SER A 267 4.57 -9.07 -19.49
C SER A 267 4.92 -7.79 -18.72
N SER A 268 3.94 -7.01 -18.28
CA SER A 268 4.19 -5.78 -17.50
C SER A 268 4.55 -6.05 -16.04
N LEU A 269 4.01 -7.12 -15.43
CA LEU A 269 4.41 -7.58 -14.09
C LEU A 269 5.82 -8.18 -14.07
N LEU A 270 6.23 -8.91 -15.13
CA LEU A 270 7.60 -9.44 -15.29
C LEU A 270 8.67 -8.33 -15.35
N ILE A 271 8.38 -7.22 -16.02
CA ILE A 271 9.30 -6.07 -16.13
C ILE A 271 9.49 -5.37 -14.78
N ASN A 272 8.44 -5.29 -13.94
CA ASN A 272 8.55 -4.64 -12.62
C ASN A 272 9.19 -5.54 -11.56
N PHE A 273 9.00 -6.87 -11.63
CA PHE A 273 9.68 -7.82 -10.75
C PHE A 273 11.21 -7.78 -10.93
N CYS A 274 11.70 -7.70 -12.17
CA CYS A 274 13.14 -7.56 -12.45
C CYS A 274 13.72 -6.23 -11.92
N ARG A 275 12.92 -5.17 -11.89
CA ARG A 275 13.36 -3.83 -11.46
C ARG A 275 13.49 -3.70 -9.94
N VAL A 276 12.69 -4.46 -9.18
CA VAL A 276 12.81 -4.57 -7.71
C VAL A 276 14.02 -5.43 -7.31
N GLN A 277 14.39 -6.44 -8.11
CA GLN A 277 15.62 -7.20 -7.86
C GLN A 277 16.89 -6.36 -8.12
N ALA A 278 16.91 -5.51 -9.16
CA ALA A 278 18.07 -4.65 -9.47
C ALA A 278 18.40 -3.63 -8.36
N THR A 279 17.40 -3.14 -7.62
CA THR A 279 17.62 -2.23 -6.48
C THR A 279 18.04 -2.97 -5.20
N SER A 280 17.77 -4.27 -5.10
CA SER A 280 18.22 -5.12 -3.98
C SER A 280 19.70 -5.52 -4.09
N THR A 281 20.23 -5.69 -5.30
CA THR A 281 21.65 -5.97 -5.56
C THR A 281 22.55 -4.75 -5.33
N ASP A 282 22.05 -3.53 -5.51
CA ASP A 282 22.80 -2.29 -5.21
C ASP A 282 23.09 -2.10 -3.71
N ARG A 283 22.32 -2.74 -2.82
CA ARG A 283 22.61 -2.75 -1.36
C ARG A 283 23.83 -3.58 -0.97
N GLN A 284 24.25 -4.57 -1.77
CA GLN A 284 25.49 -5.31 -1.51
C GLN A 284 26.74 -4.53 -1.99
N GLY A 285 26.61 -3.64 -2.97
CA GLY A 285 27.69 -2.78 -3.45
C GLY A 285 28.06 -1.65 -2.47
N PHE A 286 27.07 -1.05 -1.80
CA PHE A 286 27.31 0.09 -0.90
C PHE A 286 27.94 -0.29 0.45
N ALA A 287 27.73 -1.51 0.93
CA ALA A 287 28.34 -1.99 2.17
C ALA A 287 29.86 -2.27 2.06
N THR A 288 30.38 -2.41 0.83
CA THR A 288 31.78 -2.82 0.59
C THR A 288 32.73 -1.62 0.38
N VAL A 289 32.19 -0.41 0.17
CA VAL A 289 33.01 0.80 -0.11
C VAL A 289 33.39 1.58 1.16
N PHE A 290 32.71 1.37 2.30
CA PHE A 290 32.97 2.11 3.55
C PHE A 290 33.57 1.26 4.69
N GLY A 291 33.86 -0.02 4.44
CA GLY A 291 34.39 -0.96 5.43
C GLY A 291 35.89 -1.23 5.30
N GLY A 292 36.75 -0.21 5.26
CA GLY A 292 38.18 -0.45 5.05
C GLY A 292 39.09 0.68 5.51
N HIS A 293 39.35 0.78 6.82
CA HIS A 293 40.69 0.92 7.44
C HIS A 293 40.60 1.52 8.86
N SER A 294 40.89 0.67 9.86
CA SER A 294 41.60 1.09 11.07
C SER A 294 42.30 -0.15 11.64
N LYS A 295 43.60 -0.24 11.38
CA LYS A 295 44.56 -1.09 12.10
C LYS A 295 45.30 -0.18 13.07
N PHE A 296 45.22 -0.48 14.36
CA PHE A 296 46.19 -0.17 15.43
C PHE A 296 45.89 -1.19 16.56
N ASN A 297 46.77 -1.87 17.30
CA ASN A 297 48.22 -1.85 17.56
C ASN A 297 49.00 -0.63 17.10
#